data_AF-A0A928XD28-F1
#
_entry.id   AF-A0A928XD28-F1
#
_cell.length_a   1.000
_cell.length_b   1.000
_cell.length_c   1.000
_cell.angle_alpha   90.00
_cell.angle_beta   90.00
_cell.angle_gamma   90.00
#
_symmetry.space_group_name_H-M   'P 1'
#
loop_
_entity.id
_entity.type
_entity.pdbx_description
1 polymer ?
#
loop_
_entity_poly.entity_id
_entity_poly.type
_entity_poly.pdbx_seq_one_letter_code
_entity_poly.pdbx_strand_id
1 'polypeptide(L)'
;MSYKALIIDDDPGIVEEVSDIVESLGHTSDSAVCMHSTRQRLDAGRYDYVLLDLEIPVRAGRNIARIQNGMNLLKEMRQRNPAPIIVMTGHRNDSPDQAVDAMRAGATDYIAKPFNRSKRPFDEIIRSVLSTNGAAPKAGVTIQRKFDGGELIYYPDRIELLGETIAERSERGNFCAVLERLREKHPDGRLKPARANDLVRLFKGGRARQNTVSSCIGALRDRITCILGRRGIACGPDDVIVSGGPGYRLSEWIIVRNGCGDIAGTSGRDIAGTCGDTDVSDVPAPDDDVPASPANVPLNDRQHWVLDQLRQGVQLERAHLEKHFGIGSKTAKRDLSDLTDRGLIEFVRTPRPGHYRIVKR
;
A
#
# COMPACT_ATOMS: atom_id res chain seq x y z
N MET A 1 -26.63 -6.97 16.89
CA MET A 1 -26.68 -8.42 16.58
C MET A 1 -25.30 -8.98 16.84
N SER A 2 -25.18 -10.17 17.43
CA SER A 2 -23.89 -10.87 17.49
C SER A 2 -23.79 -11.74 16.25
N TYR A 3 -22.78 -11.50 15.42
CA TYR A 3 -22.47 -12.35 14.27
C TYR A 3 -21.67 -13.58 14.72
N LYS A 4 -21.79 -14.70 14.00
CA LYS A 4 -20.99 -15.91 14.24
C LYS A 4 -20.04 -16.23 13.09
N ALA A 5 -18.75 -16.34 13.40
CA ALA A 5 -17.69 -16.78 12.50
C ALA A 5 -17.46 -18.29 12.56
N LEU A 6 -16.98 -18.87 11.46
CA LEU A 6 -16.28 -20.16 11.46
C LEU A 6 -14.81 -19.92 11.10
N ILE A 7 -13.90 -20.25 12.02
CA ILE A 7 -12.44 -20.15 11.83
C ILE A 7 -11.92 -21.53 11.41
N ILE A 8 -11.20 -21.59 10.29
CA ILE A 8 -10.65 -22.82 9.72
C ILE A 8 -9.13 -22.66 9.55
N ASP A 9 -8.38 -23.25 10.47
CA ASP A 9 -6.92 -23.19 10.56
C ASP A 9 -6.45 -24.37 11.41
N ASP A 10 -5.30 -24.99 11.10
CA ASP A 10 -4.75 -26.09 11.91
C ASP A 10 -3.66 -25.67 12.90
N ASP A 11 -3.19 -24.42 12.84
CA ASP A 11 -2.35 -23.82 13.88
C ASP A 11 -3.24 -23.26 15.03
N PRO A 12 -3.21 -23.85 16.24
CA PRO A 12 -4.05 -23.39 17.34
C PRO A 12 -3.71 -21.97 17.81
N GLY A 13 -2.47 -21.49 17.64
CA GLY A 13 -2.08 -20.12 17.99
C GLY A 13 -2.66 -19.09 17.03
N ILE A 14 -2.86 -19.47 15.76
CA ILE A 14 -3.61 -18.62 14.81
C ILE A 14 -5.11 -18.67 15.11
N VAL A 15 -5.67 -19.82 15.50
CA VAL A 15 -7.07 -19.90 15.93
C VAL A 15 -7.32 -19.02 17.16
N GLU A 16 -6.38 -18.93 18.10
CA GLU A 16 -6.41 -18.06 19.27
C GLU A 16 -6.31 -16.57 18.86
N GLU A 17 -5.27 -16.15 18.12
CA GLU A 17 -5.10 -14.76 17.63
C GLU A 17 -6.33 -14.27 16.84
N VAL A 18 -6.91 -15.14 15.99
CA VAL A 18 -8.09 -14.81 15.20
C VAL A 18 -9.37 -14.78 16.06
N SER A 19 -9.48 -15.61 17.10
CA SER A 19 -10.63 -15.60 18.01
C SER A 19 -10.66 -14.32 18.84
N ASP A 20 -9.53 -13.90 19.40
CA ASP A 20 -9.38 -12.62 20.11
C ASP A 20 -9.85 -11.43 19.25
N ILE A 21 -9.44 -11.41 17.97
CA ILE A 21 -9.87 -10.38 17.02
C ILE A 21 -11.39 -10.46 16.78
N VAL A 22 -11.97 -11.65 16.62
CA VAL A 22 -13.42 -11.83 16.43
C VAL A 22 -14.22 -11.39 17.66
N GLU A 23 -13.79 -11.76 18.87
CA GLU A 23 -14.43 -11.36 20.13
C GLU A 23 -14.32 -9.84 20.36
N SER A 24 -13.19 -9.20 19.99
CA SER A 24 -13.02 -7.74 20.06
C SER A 24 -14.03 -6.94 19.22
N LEU A 25 -14.69 -7.59 18.25
CA LEU A 25 -15.76 -7.02 17.42
C LEU A 25 -17.17 -7.26 17.99
N GLY A 26 -17.31 -7.94 19.14
CA GLY A 26 -18.59 -8.36 19.70
C GLY A 26 -19.25 -9.51 18.94
N HIS A 27 -18.44 -10.27 18.20
CA HIS A 27 -18.87 -11.47 17.48
C HIS A 27 -18.54 -12.74 18.29
N THR A 28 -18.97 -13.90 17.82
CA THR A 28 -18.62 -15.22 18.38
C THR A 28 -17.97 -16.09 17.30
N SER A 29 -17.20 -17.11 17.68
CA SER A 29 -16.58 -18.06 16.75
C SER A 29 -16.90 -19.52 17.09
N ASP A 30 -16.89 -20.38 16.06
CA ASP A 30 -16.48 -21.79 16.21
C ASP A 30 -15.17 -21.99 15.46
N SER A 31 -14.38 -23.01 15.83
CA SER A 31 -13.15 -23.40 15.14
C SER A 31 -13.20 -24.82 14.53
N ALA A 32 -12.43 -25.02 13.47
CA ALA A 32 -12.22 -26.30 12.79
C ALA A 32 -10.79 -26.45 12.23
N VAL A 33 -10.07 -27.50 12.67
CA VAL A 33 -8.65 -27.73 12.31
C VAL A 33 -8.40 -28.59 11.05
N CYS A 34 -9.43 -28.87 10.24
CA CYS A 34 -9.29 -29.64 8.99
C CYS A 34 -10.55 -29.58 8.13
N MET A 35 -10.47 -30.04 6.87
CA MET A 35 -11.66 -30.16 6.00
C MET A 35 -12.78 -30.99 6.62
N HIS A 36 -12.45 -32.09 7.33
CA HIS A 36 -13.46 -32.99 7.90
C HIS A 36 -14.26 -32.35 9.04
N SER A 37 -13.59 -31.67 9.98
CA SER A 37 -14.26 -30.94 11.06
C SER A 37 -14.99 -29.70 10.54
N THR A 38 -14.50 -29.06 9.47
CA THR A 38 -15.21 -27.95 8.81
C THR A 38 -16.58 -28.40 8.32
N ARG A 39 -16.66 -29.54 7.61
CA ARG A 39 -17.95 -30.09 7.16
C ARG A 39 -18.88 -30.35 8.35
N GLN A 40 -18.40 -31.00 9.41
CA GLN A 40 -19.19 -31.23 10.63
C GLN A 40 -19.70 -29.92 11.27
N ARG A 41 -18.90 -28.85 11.29
CA ARG A 41 -19.33 -27.52 11.77
C ARG A 41 -20.41 -26.88 10.89
N LEU A 42 -20.29 -27.01 9.57
CA LEU A 42 -21.24 -26.48 8.58
C LEU A 42 -22.55 -27.27 8.52
N ASP A 43 -22.49 -28.59 8.73
CA ASP A 43 -23.67 -29.45 8.80
C ASP A 43 -24.45 -29.24 10.11
N ALA A 44 -23.77 -28.85 11.20
CA ALA A 44 -24.35 -28.65 12.53
C ALA A 44 -24.83 -27.21 12.84
N GLY A 45 -24.50 -26.22 12.00
CA GLY A 45 -24.75 -24.81 12.33
C GLY A 45 -24.68 -23.85 11.15
N ARG A 46 -25.04 -22.59 11.39
CA ARG A 46 -24.93 -21.48 10.43
C ARG A 46 -23.94 -20.43 10.95
N TYR A 47 -23.29 -19.76 10.00
CA TYR A 47 -22.29 -18.73 10.23
C TYR A 47 -22.53 -17.56 9.29
N ASP A 48 -22.31 -16.35 9.77
CA ASP A 48 -22.50 -15.11 9.00
C ASP A 48 -21.29 -14.80 8.11
N TYR A 49 -20.13 -15.39 8.43
CA TYR A 49 -18.91 -15.38 7.62
C TYR A 49 -17.99 -16.54 8.00
N VAL A 50 -17.07 -16.89 7.10
CA VAL A 50 -16.05 -17.92 7.30
C VAL A 50 -14.66 -17.31 7.13
N LEU A 51 -13.71 -17.68 7.98
CA LEU A 51 -12.29 -17.34 7.90
C LEU A 51 -11.52 -18.63 7.59
N LEU A 52 -10.92 -18.73 6.40
CA LEU A 52 -10.34 -19.97 5.87
C LEU A 52 -8.85 -19.80 5.55
N ASP A 53 -7.96 -20.51 6.23
CA ASP A 53 -6.61 -20.74 5.69
C ASP A 53 -6.64 -21.77 4.54
N LEU A 54 -5.77 -21.59 3.55
CA LEU A 54 -5.68 -22.50 2.42
C LEU A 54 -4.88 -23.77 2.72
N GLU A 55 -3.81 -23.65 3.49
CA GLU A 55 -2.86 -24.72 3.80
C GLU A 55 -3.33 -25.53 5.02
N ILE A 56 -4.46 -26.21 4.86
CA ILE A 56 -5.08 -27.06 5.89
C ILE A 56 -4.97 -28.56 5.56
N PRO A 57 -5.05 -29.46 6.55
CA PRO A 57 -5.09 -30.90 6.34
C PRO A 57 -6.51 -31.41 6.04
N VAL A 58 -6.60 -32.60 5.43
CA VAL A 58 -7.91 -33.25 5.13
C VAL A 58 -8.57 -33.76 6.42
N ARG A 59 -7.78 -34.20 7.40
CA ARG A 59 -8.23 -34.65 8.73
C ARG A 59 -7.22 -34.20 9.80
N ALA A 60 -7.70 -33.86 11.00
CA ALA A 60 -6.84 -33.50 12.13
C ALA A 60 -5.76 -34.57 12.38
N GLY A 61 -4.50 -34.15 12.53
CA GLY A 61 -3.36 -35.02 12.79
C GLY A 61 -3.08 -36.10 11.72
N ARG A 62 -3.65 -36.00 10.50
CA ARG A 62 -3.47 -37.00 9.44
C ARG A 62 -3.43 -36.35 8.05
N ASN A 63 -2.41 -36.75 7.28
CA ASN A 63 -2.00 -36.13 6.01
C ASN A 63 -1.33 -34.76 6.22
N ILE A 64 -0.49 -34.38 5.25
CA ILE A 64 0.19 -33.08 5.23
C ILE A 64 -0.83 -32.00 4.84
N ALA A 65 -0.77 -30.86 5.52
CA ALA A 65 -1.51 -29.65 5.16
C ALA A 65 -1.10 -29.15 3.75
N ARG A 66 -2.06 -28.68 2.94
CA ARG A 66 -1.81 -28.26 1.54
C ARG A 66 -2.82 -27.23 1.06
N ILE A 67 -2.34 -26.18 0.38
CA ILE A 67 -3.17 -25.14 -0.28
C ILE A 67 -4.31 -25.73 -1.12
N GLN A 68 -4.07 -26.84 -1.82
CA GLN A 68 -5.11 -27.51 -2.64
C GLN A 68 -6.31 -28.02 -1.82
N ASN A 69 -6.12 -28.35 -0.53
CA ASN A 69 -7.18 -28.80 0.35
C ASN A 69 -8.13 -27.64 0.69
N GLY A 70 -7.61 -26.50 1.13
CA GLY A 70 -8.40 -25.29 1.38
C GLY A 70 -9.03 -24.74 0.10
N MET A 71 -8.31 -24.77 -1.03
CA MET A 71 -8.85 -24.39 -2.35
C MET A 71 -10.00 -25.30 -2.84
N ASN A 72 -10.01 -26.57 -2.45
CA ASN A 72 -11.13 -27.48 -2.72
C ASN A 72 -12.29 -27.23 -1.74
N LEU A 73 -12.00 -27.00 -0.46
CA LEU A 73 -12.98 -26.68 0.58
C LEU A 73 -13.71 -25.37 0.27
N LEU A 74 -12.99 -24.34 -0.18
CA LEU A 74 -13.54 -23.06 -0.64
C LEU A 74 -14.62 -23.24 -1.72
N LYS A 75 -14.32 -24.04 -2.76
CA LYS A 75 -15.25 -24.33 -3.85
C LYS A 75 -16.47 -25.12 -3.38
N GLU A 76 -16.28 -26.11 -2.51
CA GLU A 76 -17.36 -26.88 -1.90
C GLU A 76 -18.27 -26.00 -1.02
N MET A 77 -17.69 -25.17 -0.16
CA MET A 77 -18.42 -24.23 0.68
C MET A 77 -19.20 -23.23 -0.18
N ARG A 78 -18.60 -22.68 -1.25
CA ARG A 78 -19.26 -21.70 -2.10
C ARG A 78 -20.43 -22.27 -2.91
N GLN A 79 -20.46 -23.59 -3.14
CA GLN A 79 -21.61 -24.29 -3.75
C GLN A 79 -22.75 -24.56 -2.77
N ARG A 80 -22.50 -24.54 -1.45
CA ARG A 80 -23.43 -25.02 -0.41
C ARG A 80 -23.89 -23.96 0.59
N ASN A 81 -23.06 -22.95 0.85
CA ASN A 81 -23.27 -21.93 1.86
C ASN A 81 -23.25 -20.54 1.20
N PRO A 82 -24.31 -19.71 1.34
CA PRO A 82 -24.31 -18.35 0.82
C PRO A 82 -23.33 -17.43 1.55
N ALA A 83 -22.94 -17.77 2.79
CA ALA A 83 -22.10 -16.93 3.63
C ALA A 83 -20.78 -16.54 2.93
N PRO A 84 -20.29 -15.31 3.15
CA PRO A 84 -19.02 -14.86 2.61
C PRO A 84 -17.86 -15.62 3.25
N ILE A 85 -16.86 -15.93 2.42
CA ILE A 85 -15.67 -16.70 2.80
C ILE A 85 -14.46 -15.80 2.61
N ILE A 86 -13.85 -15.39 3.71
CA ILE A 86 -12.64 -14.58 3.75
C ILE A 86 -11.44 -15.53 3.86
N VAL A 87 -10.47 -15.41 2.96
CA VAL A 87 -9.34 -16.34 2.90
C VAL A 87 -8.11 -15.76 3.58
N MET A 88 -7.52 -16.51 4.51
CA MET A 88 -6.26 -16.19 5.16
C MET A 88 -5.11 -16.78 4.34
N THR A 89 -4.07 -15.98 4.04
CA THR A 89 -2.95 -16.41 3.19
C THR A 89 -1.59 -16.14 3.84
N GLY A 90 -0.66 -17.09 3.74
CA GLY A 90 0.70 -16.98 4.29
C GLY A 90 1.69 -16.30 3.34
N HIS A 91 2.40 -15.27 3.81
CA HIS A 91 3.48 -14.58 3.05
C HIS A 91 4.73 -15.44 2.76
N ARG A 92 4.76 -16.75 3.02
CA ARG A 92 6.01 -17.55 3.03
C ARG A 92 6.63 -17.85 1.66
N ASN A 93 5.93 -17.60 0.55
CA ASN A 93 6.49 -17.60 -0.80
C ASN A 93 5.89 -16.44 -1.61
N ASP A 94 6.71 -15.76 -2.41
CA ASP A 94 6.32 -14.59 -3.22
C ASP A 94 5.41 -15.00 -4.40
N SER A 95 4.12 -15.15 -4.15
CA SER A 95 3.13 -15.47 -5.20
C SER A 95 1.77 -14.80 -4.92
N PRO A 96 1.54 -13.58 -5.44
CA PRO A 96 0.22 -12.92 -5.41
C PRO A 96 -0.91 -13.78 -5.97
N ASP A 97 -0.55 -14.74 -6.84
CA ASP A 97 -1.44 -15.70 -7.48
C ASP A 97 -2.32 -16.49 -6.51
N GLN A 98 -1.86 -16.79 -5.28
CA GLN A 98 -2.68 -17.53 -4.31
C GLN A 98 -3.95 -16.77 -3.91
N ALA A 99 -3.83 -15.45 -3.66
CA ALA A 99 -4.98 -14.61 -3.37
C ALA A 99 -5.88 -14.46 -4.60
N VAL A 100 -5.28 -14.29 -5.79
CA VAL A 100 -6.02 -14.20 -7.06
C VAL A 100 -6.82 -15.49 -7.34
N ASP A 101 -6.22 -16.66 -7.12
CA ASP A 101 -6.88 -17.95 -7.32
C ASP A 101 -7.94 -18.24 -6.26
N ALA A 102 -7.72 -17.86 -5.00
CA ALA A 102 -8.77 -17.91 -3.98
C ALA A 102 -9.99 -17.05 -4.37
N MET A 103 -9.77 -15.81 -4.84
CA MET A 103 -10.86 -14.95 -5.35
C MET A 103 -11.55 -15.57 -6.58
N ARG A 104 -10.79 -16.14 -7.54
CA ARG A 104 -11.35 -16.89 -8.69
C ARG A 104 -12.17 -18.12 -8.25
N ALA A 105 -11.81 -18.75 -7.14
CA ALA A 105 -12.52 -19.89 -6.56
C ALA A 105 -13.75 -19.51 -5.73
N GLY A 106 -14.02 -18.22 -5.55
CA GLY A 106 -15.23 -17.70 -4.88
C GLY A 106 -15.02 -17.15 -3.47
N ALA A 107 -13.78 -16.85 -3.06
CA ALA A 107 -13.53 -16.04 -1.87
C ALA A 107 -14.15 -14.64 -2.03
N THR A 108 -14.55 -14.04 -0.90
CA THR A 108 -15.21 -12.73 -0.84
C THR A 108 -14.23 -11.59 -0.60
N ASP A 109 -13.20 -11.84 0.20
CA ASP A 109 -12.02 -10.98 0.41
C ASP A 109 -10.88 -11.88 0.92
N TYR A 110 -9.68 -11.32 1.14
CA TYR A 110 -8.55 -12.06 1.71
C TYR A 110 -7.76 -11.24 2.73
N ILE A 111 -7.10 -11.93 3.66
CA ILE A 111 -6.27 -11.36 4.73
C ILE A 111 -4.90 -12.02 4.71
N ALA A 112 -3.83 -11.24 4.64
CA ALA A 112 -2.47 -11.77 4.56
C ALA A 112 -1.82 -11.88 5.96
N LYS A 113 -1.41 -13.08 6.37
CA LYS A 113 -0.70 -13.39 7.62
C LYS A 113 0.76 -12.91 7.57
N PRO A 114 1.32 -12.22 8.57
CA PRO A 114 0.72 -11.93 9.88
C PRO A 114 -0.21 -10.71 9.84
N PHE A 115 -1.34 -10.81 10.55
CA PHE A 115 -2.44 -9.85 10.47
C PHE A 115 -2.02 -8.43 10.87
N ASN A 116 -1.12 -8.31 11.85
CA ASN A 116 -0.54 -7.05 12.33
C ASN A 116 0.38 -6.31 11.33
N ARG A 117 0.63 -6.85 10.13
CA ARG A 117 1.40 -6.18 9.05
C ARG A 117 0.59 -5.95 7.76
N SER A 118 -0.69 -6.31 7.73
CA SER A 118 -1.55 -6.06 6.57
C SER A 118 -1.76 -4.57 6.34
N LYS A 119 -1.86 -4.15 5.07
CA LYS A 119 -2.21 -2.76 4.69
C LYS A 119 -3.68 -2.40 4.94
N ARG A 120 -4.55 -3.42 5.04
CA ARG A 120 -5.96 -3.30 5.45
C ARG A 120 -6.13 -4.08 6.75
N PRO A 121 -6.64 -3.48 7.83
CA PRO A 121 -6.77 -4.17 9.10
C PRO A 121 -7.90 -5.21 9.05
N PHE A 122 -7.79 -6.22 9.91
CA PHE A 122 -8.65 -7.42 9.92
C PHE A 122 -10.14 -7.09 10.14
N ASP A 123 -10.40 -6.07 10.96
CA ASP A 123 -11.73 -5.60 11.34
C ASP A 123 -12.44 -4.83 10.21
N GLU A 124 -11.72 -3.99 9.46
CA GLU A 124 -12.25 -3.31 8.27
C GLU A 124 -12.74 -4.34 7.22
N ILE A 125 -11.98 -5.42 7.03
CA ILE A 125 -12.33 -6.49 6.09
C ILE A 125 -13.62 -7.18 6.52
N ILE A 126 -13.73 -7.59 7.79
CA ILE A 126 -14.96 -8.20 8.34
C ILE A 126 -16.15 -7.24 8.25
N ARG A 127 -16.00 -5.96 8.63
CA ARG A 127 -17.10 -4.98 8.57
C ARG A 127 -17.55 -4.72 7.12
N SER A 128 -16.61 -4.61 6.18
CA SER A 128 -16.89 -4.46 4.75
C SER A 128 -17.72 -5.63 4.21
N VAL A 129 -17.25 -6.86 4.47
CA VAL A 129 -17.94 -8.10 4.08
C VAL A 129 -19.35 -8.18 4.69
N LEU A 130 -19.49 -7.99 6.00
CA LEU A 130 -20.79 -8.09 6.67
C LEU A 130 -21.77 -6.98 6.27
N SER A 131 -21.28 -5.76 5.99
CA SER A 131 -22.12 -4.67 5.48
C SER A 131 -22.72 -4.97 4.09
N THR A 132 -22.16 -5.94 3.36
CA THR A 132 -22.63 -6.36 2.04
C THR A 132 -23.72 -7.43 2.10
N ASN A 133 -23.89 -8.15 3.22
CA ASN A 133 -24.83 -9.29 3.36
C ASN A 133 -26.34 -8.91 3.24
N GLY A 134 -26.68 -7.63 3.10
CA GLY A 134 -28.04 -7.19 2.72
C GLY A 134 -28.35 -7.31 1.23
N ALA A 135 -27.36 -7.62 0.38
CA ALA A 135 -27.51 -7.83 -1.05
C ALA A 135 -26.85 -9.14 -1.48
N ALA A 136 -27.36 -9.73 -2.56
CA ALA A 136 -26.60 -10.74 -3.31
C ALA A 136 -25.22 -10.15 -3.69
N PRO A 137 -24.14 -10.95 -3.75
CA PRO A 137 -22.79 -10.44 -3.96
C PRO A 137 -22.76 -9.58 -5.22
N LYS A 138 -22.40 -8.29 -5.06
CA LYS A 138 -22.28 -7.37 -6.19
C LYS A 138 -21.31 -7.98 -7.19
N ALA A 139 -21.79 -8.27 -8.40
CA ALA A 139 -20.96 -8.72 -9.51
C ALA A 139 -19.94 -7.62 -9.81
N GLY A 140 -18.73 -7.76 -9.28
CA GLY A 140 -17.85 -6.62 -9.03
C GLY A 140 -16.39 -6.94 -8.70
N VAL A 141 -15.99 -8.22 -8.64
CA VAL A 141 -14.62 -8.59 -9.03
C VAL A 141 -14.67 -8.84 -10.53
N THR A 142 -14.60 -7.76 -11.32
CA THR A 142 -14.26 -7.87 -12.73
C THR A 142 -12.98 -8.70 -12.85
N ILE A 143 -12.89 -9.58 -13.86
CA ILE A 143 -11.60 -10.11 -14.28
C ILE A 143 -10.70 -8.90 -14.51
N GLN A 144 -9.68 -8.70 -13.67
CA GLN A 144 -8.89 -7.47 -13.76
C GLN A 144 -8.12 -7.47 -15.07
N ARG A 145 -8.68 -6.78 -16.07
CA ARG A 145 -8.00 -6.50 -17.34
C ARG A 145 -6.71 -5.78 -16.97
N LYS A 146 -5.56 -6.36 -17.33
CA LYS A 146 -4.28 -5.68 -17.17
C LYS A 146 -4.37 -4.34 -17.91
N PHE A 147 -3.91 -3.26 -17.27
CA PHE A 147 -3.84 -1.97 -17.93
C PHE A 147 -2.98 -2.07 -19.20
N ASP A 148 -3.62 -1.88 -20.35
CA ASP A 148 -3.06 -2.05 -21.69
C ASP A 148 -3.07 -0.72 -22.49
N GLY A 149 -3.45 0.37 -21.83
CA GLY A 149 -3.52 1.71 -22.39
C GLY A 149 -4.78 2.45 -21.93
N GLY A 150 -4.91 3.70 -22.38
CA GLY A 150 -6.12 4.47 -22.11
C GLY A 150 -6.03 5.91 -22.56
N GLU A 151 -7.20 6.54 -22.73
CA GLU A 151 -7.29 7.96 -23.05
C GLU A 151 -7.19 8.80 -21.77
N LEU A 152 -6.28 9.76 -21.77
CA LEU A 152 -6.06 10.73 -20.72
C LEU A 152 -6.54 12.10 -21.21
N ILE A 153 -7.70 12.54 -20.73
CA ILE A 153 -8.47 13.66 -21.27
C ILE A 153 -8.40 14.86 -20.31
N TYR A 154 -7.94 16.00 -20.82
CA TYR A 154 -7.78 17.23 -20.05
C TYR A 154 -8.96 18.18 -20.29
N TYR A 155 -9.86 18.30 -19.32
CA TYR A 155 -10.94 19.29 -19.30
C TYR A 155 -10.47 20.59 -18.59
N PRO A 156 -11.21 21.71 -18.68
CA PRO A 156 -10.83 22.96 -18.01
C PRO A 156 -10.81 22.86 -16.47
N ASP A 157 -11.66 21.99 -15.92
CA ASP A 157 -11.94 21.79 -14.49
C ASP A 157 -11.24 20.56 -13.90
N ARG A 158 -10.98 19.51 -14.70
CA ARG A 158 -10.50 18.21 -14.22
C ARG A 158 -9.73 17.42 -15.29
N ILE A 159 -9.07 16.35 -14.88
CA ILE A 159 -8.35 15.42 -15.76
C ILE A 159 -8.90 14.01 -15.55
N GLU A 160 -9.30 13.36 -16.64
CA GLU A 160 -9.86 12.01 -16.63
C GLU A 160 -8.93 10.99 -17.28
N LEU A 161 -8.91 9.76 -16.77
CA LEU A 161 -8.28 8.60 -17.40
C LEU A 161 -9.35 7.52 -17.62
N LEU A 162 -9.53 7.07 -18.86
CA LEU A 162 -10.60 6.12 -19.25
C LEU A 162 -12.03 6.59 -18.87
N GLY A 163 -12.24 7.90 -18.68
CA GLY A 163 -13.51 8.49 -18.23
C GLY A 163 -13.72 8.48 -16.70
N GLU A 164 -12.68 8.23 -15.90
CA GLU A 164 -12.70 8.43 -14.44
C GLU A 164 -11.85 9.65 -14.05
N THR A 165 -12.33 10.51 -13.15
CA THR A 165 -11.61 11.72 -12.74
C THR A 165 -10.44 11.39 -11.80
N ILE A 166 -9.20 11.62 -12.26
CA ILE A 166 -7.97 11.31 -11.51
C ILE A 166 -7.36 12.51 -10.80
N ALA A 167 -7.72 13.74 -11.21
CA ALA A 167 -7.28 15.00 -10.60
C ALA A 167 -8.29 16.12 -10.93
N GLU A 168 -8.52 17.03 -9.98
CA GLU A 168 -9.42 18.17 -10.12
C GLU A 168 -8.68 19.48 -9.90
N ARG A 169 -8.94 20.50 -10.73
CA ARG A 169 -8.21 21.79 -10.70
C ARG A 169 -8.58 22.67 -9.51
N SER A 170 -9.63 22.30 -8.79
CA SER A 170 -10.09 22.80 -7.49
C SER A 170 -9.33 22.22 -6.29
N GLU A 171 -8.65 21.08 -6.45
CA GLU A 171 -8.16 20.30 -5.32
C GLU A 171 -6.87 20.88 -4.70
N ARG A 172 -6.71 20.70 -3.37
CA ARG A 172 -5.49 21.10 -2.66
C ARG A 172 -4.35 20.11 -2.94
N GLY A 173 -3.78 20.19 -4.14
CA GLY A 173 -2.69 19.31 -4.57
C GLY A 173 -1.91 19.87 -5.77
N ASN A 174 -0.93 19.10 -6.22
CA ASN A 174 -0.12 19.44 -7.40
C ASN A 174 -0.37 18.47 -8.58
N PHE A 175 -1.38 17.60 -8.48
CA PHE A 175 -1.63 16.53 -9.47
C PHE A 175 -1.95 17.09 -10.85
N CYS A 176 -2.85 18.06 -10.98
CA CYS A 176 -3.10 18.74 -12.26
C CYS A 176 -1.84 19.38 -12.85
N ALA A 177 -1.04 20.09 -12.04
CA ALA A 177 0.19 20.73 -12.52
C ALA A 177 1.25 19.73 -12.98
N VAL A 178 1.37 18.58 -12.29
CA VAL A 178 2.23 17.47 -12.71
C VAL A 178 1.75 16.86 -14.04
N LEU A 179 0.45 16.55 -14.16
CA LEU A 179 -0.13 15.97 -15.37
C LEU A 179 -0.04 16.93 -16.57
N GLU A 180 -0.36 18.22 -16.37
CA GLU A 180 -0.20 19.29 -17.36
C GLU A 180 1.24 19.40 -17.86
N ARG A 181 2.24 19.11 -17.02
CA ARG A 181 3.67 19.11 -17.39
C ARG A 181 4.12 17.84 -18.11
N LEU A 182 3.54 16.68 -17.77
CA LEU A 182 3.85 15.38 -18.35
C LEU A 182 3.16 15.13 -19.71
N ARG A 183 2.16 15.94 -20.07
CA ARG A 183 1.50 15.90 -21.40
C ARG A 183 2.26 16.65 -22.50
N GLU A 184 3.28 17.43 -22.15
CA GLU A 184 4.11 18.14 -23.13
C GLU A 184 4.72 17.15 -24.14
N LYS A 185 4.79 17.58 -25.40
CA LYS A 185 5.43 16.83 -26.48
C LYS A 185 6.65 17.57 -27.00
N HIS A 186 7.62 16.83 -27.50
CA HIS A 186 8.66 17.33 -28.38
C HIS A 186 8.07 17.66 -29.78
N PRO A 187 8.76 18.44 -30.63
CA PRO A 187 8.29 18.77 -31.98
C PRO A 187 8.10 17.56 -32.91
N ASP A 188 8.68 16.40 -32.56
CA ASP A 188 8.48 15.10 -33.23
C ASP A 188 7.18 14.38 -32.83
N GLY A 189 6.39 14.96 -31.91
CA GLY A 189 5.16 14.38 -31.37
C GLY A 189 5.35 13.41 -30.20
N ARG A 190 6.58 13.08 -29.78
CA ARG A 190 6.85 12.21 -28.63
C ARG A 190 6.64 12.93 -27.30
N LEU A 191 6.17 12.20 -26.28
CA LEU A 191 5.99 12.73 -24.93
C LEU A 191 7.35 13.10 -24.31
N LYS A 192 7.43 14.31 -23.74
CA LYS A 192 8.64 14.91 -23.19
C LYS A 192 8.83 14.50 -21.72
N PRO A 193 9.96 13.89 -21.33
CA PRO A 193 10.20 13.55 -19.94
C PRO A 193 10.45 14.81 -19.11
N ALA A 194 9.79 14.91 -17.96
CA ALA A 194 9.96 16.01 -17.00
C ALA A 194 10.98 15.60 -15.92
N ARG A 195 12.02 16.41 -15.71
CA ARG A 195 12.95 16.20 -14.59
C ARG A 195 12.24 16.52 -13.27
N ALA A 196 12.59 15.84 -12.21
CA ALA A 196 12.03 16.11 -10.88
C ALA A 196 12.24 17.58 -10.45
N ASN A 197 13.38 18.18 -10.80
CA ASN A 197 13.67 19.60 -10.53
C ASN A 197 12.83 20.59 -11.38
N ASP A 198 12.29 20.15 -12.52
CA ASP A 198 11.36 20.96 -13.32
C ASP A 198 9.97 20.94 -12.68
N LEU A 199 9.54 19.76 -12.20
CA LEU A 199 8.26 19.56 -11.52
C LEU A 199 8.21 20.29 -10.16
N VAL A 200 9.33 20.35 -9.41
CA VAL A 200 9.44 21.13 -8.16
C VAL A 200 9.00 22.59 -8.36
N ARG A 201 9.30 23.20 -9.51
CA ARG A 201 8.99 24.61 -9.79
C ARG A 201 7.50 24.90 -9.95
N LEU A 202 6.68 23.87 -10.16
CA LEU A 202 5.24 23.98 -10.33
C LEU A 202 4.49 23.95 -8.99
N PHE A 203 5.17 23.54 -7.90
CA PHE A 203 4.55 23.31 -6.61
C PHE A 203 4.46 24.65 -5.86
N LYS A 204 3.25 25.23 -5.80
CA LYS A 204 3.00 26.49 -5.08
C LYS A 204 3.36 26.31 -3.59
N GLY A 205 4.15 27.23 -3.03
CA GLY A 205 4.57 27.18 -1.62
C GLY A 205 6.09 27.29 -1.34
N GLY A 206 6.92 27.56 -2.35
CA GLY A 206 8.29 28.09 -2.16
C GLY A 206 9.36 27.17 -1.53
N ARG A 207 9.01 26.02 -0.96
CA ARG A 207 9.94 25.08 -0.28
C ARG A 207 9.84 23.62 -0.74
N ALA A 208 9.17 23.34 -1.86
CA ALA A 208 9.11 21.98 -2.41
C ALA A 208 10.51 21.43 -2.70
N ARG A 209 10.77 20.16 -2.33
CA ARG A 209 12.04 19.46 -2.58
C ARG A 209 11.82 18.30 -3.56
N GLN A 210 12.90 17.75 -4.12
CA GLN A 210 12.82 16.65 -5.09
C GLN A 210 12.01 15.44 -4.54
N ASN A 211 12.17 15.11 -3.26
CA ASN A 211 11.40 14.05 -2.59
C ASN A 211 9.89 14.34 -2.54
N THR A 212 9.47 15.61 -2.50
CA THR A 212 8.06 16.02 -2.56
C THR A 212 7.44 15.68 -3.90
N VAL A 213 8.20 15.79 -5.01
CA VAL A 213 7.74 15.34 -6.33
C VAL A 213 7.61 13.83 -6.37
N SER A 214 8.59 13.08 -5.86
CA SER A 214 8.49 11.60 -5.80
C SER A 214 7.30 11.12 -4.96
N SER A 215 7.01 11.79 -3.84
CA SER A 215 5.83 11.52 -3.01
C SER A 215 4.52 11.90 -3.70
N CYS A 216 4.50 12.99 -4.47
CA CYS A 216 3.34 13.42 -5.25
C CYS A 216 3.05 12.45 -6.42
N ILE A 217 4.09 11.98 -7.11
CA ILE A 217 3.98 10.94 -8.14
C ILE A 217 3.50 9.62 -7.53
N GLY A 218 4.01 9.24 -6.35
CA GLY A 218 3.53 8.09 -5.58
C GLY A 218 2.03 8.17 -5.28
N ALA A 219 1.60 9.24 -4.60
CA ALA A 219 0.18 9.44 -4.26
C ALA A 219 -0.74 9.50 -5.50
N LEU A 220 -0.27 10.06 -6.62
CA LEU A 220 -1.00 10.07 -7.88
C LEU A 220 -1.13 8.66 -8.49
N ARG A 221 -0.06 7.85 -8.46
CA ARG A 221 -0.09 6.43 -8.87
C ARG A 221 -1.05 5.64 -7.99
N ASP A 222 -0.96 5.78 -6.66
CA ASP A 222 -1.83 5.09 -5.70
C ASP A 222 -3.32 5.47 -5.93
N ARG A 223 -3.62 6.75 -6.21
CA ARG A 223 -4.97 7.22 -6.58
C ARG A 223 -5.44 6.59 -7.89
N ILE A 224 -4.60 6.57 -8.93
CA ILE A 224 -4.91 5.96 -10.23
C ILE A 224 -5.17 4.45 -10.08
N THR A 225 -4.30 3.72 -9.37
CA THR A 225 -4.49 2.28 -9.09
C THR A 225 -5.76 2.03 -8.28
N CYS A 226 -6.11 2.90 -7.32
CA CYS A 226 -7.38 2.79 -6.58
C CYS A 226 -8.60 3.00 -7.49
N ILE A 227 -8.59 4.05 -8.33
CA ILE A 227 -9.68 4.38 -9.25
C ILE A 227 -9.89 3.27 -10.29
N LEU A 228 -8.81 2.84 -10.96
CA LEU A 228 -8.88 1.77 -11.97
C LEU A 228 -9.20 0.41 -11.33
N GLY A 229 -8.71 0.17 -10.10
CA GLY A 229 -9.07 -1.00 -9.30
C GLY A 229 -10.58 -1.11 -9.01
N ARG A 230 -11.28 0.03 -8.78
CA ARG A 230 -12.74 0.07 -8.60
C ARG A 230 -13.53 -0.31 -9.85
N ARG A 231 -12.94 -0.15 -11.05
CA ARG A 231 -13.49 -0.67 -12.31
C ARG A 231 -13.10 -2.12 -12.58
N GLY A 232 -12.18 -2.67 -11.78
CA GLY A 232 -11.53 -3.94 -12.03
C GLY A 232 -10.59 -3.89 -13.24
N ILE A 233 -9.64 -2.95 -13.20
CA ILE A 233 -8.50 -2.87 -14.12
C ILE A 233 -7.22 -2.95 -13.28
N ALA A 234 -6.34 -3.91 -13.57
CA ALA A 234 -5.06 -4.07 -12.88
C ALA A 234 -4.04 -3.05 -13.40
N CYS A 235 -3.87 -1.95 -12.67
CA CYS A 235 -2.88 -0.90 -12.96
C CYS A 235 -1.72 -0.95 -11.96
N GLY A 236 -0.55 -1.35 -12.42
CA GLY A 236 0.70 -1.32 -11.67
C GLY A 236 1.26 0.10 -11.46
N PRO A 237 2.28 0.27 -10.60
CA PRO A 237 2.77 1.58 -10.17
C PRO A 237 3.43 2.40 -11.28
N ASP A 238 3.95 1.77 -12.33
CA ASP A 238 4.60 2.45 -13.46
C ASP A 238 3.74 2.40 -14.75
N ASP A 239 2.53 1.83 -14.70
CA ASP A 239 1.73 1.57 -15.91
C ASP A 239 1.17 2.84 -16.57
N VAL A 240 0.94 3.93 -15.82
CA VAL A 240 0.45 5.22 -16.38
C VAL A 240 1.53 6.30 -16.42
N ILE A 241 2.39 6.35 -15.39
CA ILE A 241 3.50 7.29 -15.27
C ILE A 241 4.77 6.48 -15.02
N VAL A 242 5.68 6.42 -15.98
CA VAL A 242 6.96 5.68 -15.87
C VAL A 242 8.02 6.54 -15.18
N SER A 243 8.72 5.97 -14.20
CA SER A 243 9.97 6.52 -13.67
C SER A 243 11.17 5.95 -14.43
N GLY A 244 12.05 6.79 -14.98
CA GLY A 244 13.30 6.29 -15.56
C GLY A 244 14.13 7.32 -16.33
N GLY A 245 15.44 7.11 -16.34
CA GLY A 245 16.42 7.94 -17.08
C GLY A 245 16.32 9.42 -16.68
N PRO A 246 15.90 10.33 -17.59
CA PRO A 246 15.83 11.76 -17.32
C PRO A 246 14.74 12.19 -16.32
N GLY A 247 13.82 11.32 -15.89
CA GLY A 247 12.82 11.66 -14.87
C GLY A 247 11.51 10.89 -14.99
N TYR A 248 10.40 11.62 -15.04
CA TYR A 248 9.05 11.07 -15.15
C TYR A 248 8.45 11.34 -16.54
N ARG A 249 7.66 10.40 -17.06
CA ARG A 249 6.89 10.55 -18.31
C ARG A 249 5.59 9.75 -18.24
N LEU A 250 4.59 10.10 -19.03
CA LEU A 250 3.45 9.20 -19.29
C LEU A 250 3.93 7.98 -20.10
N SER A 251 3.28 6.83 -19.89
CA SER A 251 3.57 5.60 -20.64
C SER A 251 3.21 5.73 -22.13
N GLU A 252 3.90 5.01 -23.01
CA GLU A 252 3.75 5.19 -24.47
C GLU A 252 2.38 4.70 -25.01
N TRP A 253 1.62 3.94 -24.21
CA TRP A 253 0.23 3.53 -24.47
C TRP A 253 -0.84 4.49 -23.90
N ILE A 254 -0.45 5.68 -23.40
CA ILE A 254 -1.39 6.72 -22.94
C ILE A 254 -1.72 7.68 -24.09
N ILE A 255 -2.99 7.72 -24.48
CA ILE A 255 -3.50 8.62 -25.54
C ILE A 255 -3.94 9.93 -24.90
N VAL A 256 -3.10 10.96 -24.97
CA VAL A 256 -3.43 12.31 -24.47
C VAL A 256 -4.42 13.01 -25.42
N ARG A 257 -5.55 13.47 -24.89
CA ARG A 257 -6.52 14.36 -25.57
C ARG A 257 -6.85 15.59 -24.73
N ASN A 258 -7.33 16.66 -25.37
CA ASN A 258 -7.98 17.78 -24.68
C ASN A 258 -9.50 17.58 -24.76
N GLY A 259 -10.21 17.77 -23.65
CA GLY A 259 -11.66 17.61 -23.49
C GLY A 259 -12.44 18.86 -23.90
N CYS A 260 -12.05 19.52 -24.99
CA CYS A 260 -12.77 20.62 -25.61
C CYS A 260 -12.42 20.71 -27.09
N GLY A 261 -13.40 21.04 -27.94
CA GLY A 261 -13.17 21.36 -29.34
C GLY A 261 -12.65 22.79 -29.53
N ASP A 262 -12.46 23.20 -30.77
CA ASP A 262 -11.93 24.53 -31.10
C ASP A 262 -12.83 25.66 -30.60
N ILE A 263 -12.32 26.44 -29.66
CA ILE A 263 -12.75 27.81 -29.40
C ILE A 263 -11.55 28.73 -29.61
N ALA A 264 -11.54 29.39 -30.76
CA ALA A 264 -10.58 30.44 -31.09
C ALA A 264 -10.66 31.57 -30.06
N GLY A 265 -9.52 32.19 -29.77
CA GLY A 265 -9.34 32.95 -28.54
C GLY A 265 -10.16 34.23 -28.40
N THR A 266 -10.18 34.77 -27.19
CA THR A 266 -10.44 36.19 -26.94
C THR A 266 -9.47 36.71 -25.87
N SER A 267 -9.20 38.01 -25.90
CA SER A 267 -8.17 38.66 -25.10
C SER A 267 -8.49 38.74 -23.61
N GLY A 268 -7.43 38.90 -22.81
CA GLY A 268 -7.46 38.88 -21.35
C GLY A 268 -8.20 40.01 -20.66
N ARG A 269 -8.10 40.01 -19.33
CA ARG A 269 -8.11 41.22 -18.51
C ARG A 269 -7.30 41.00 -17.23
N ASP A 270 -6.61 42.05 -16.83
CA ASP A 270 -5.89 42.15 -15.57
C ASP A 270 -6.86 42.35 -14.39
N ILE A 271 -6.44 41.89 -13.21
CA ILE A 271 -6.79 42.54 -11.94
C ILE A 271 -5.60 42.42 -11.00
N ALA A 272 -5.07 43.58 -10.58
CA ALA A 272 -4.14 43.70 -9.47
C ALA A 272 -4.89 44.07 -8.18
N GLY A 273 -4.31 43.74 -7.03
CA GLY A 273 -4.91 43.97 -5.70
C GLY A 273 -4.07 43.24 -4.65
N THR A 274 -2.89 43.76 -4.29
CA THR A 274 -2.66 44.69 -3.15
C THR A 274 -2.76 44.00 -1.79
N CYS A 275 -1.67 44.11 -1.03
CA CYS A 275 -1.51 43.61 0.34
C CYS A 275 -2.20 44.53 1.38
N GLY A 276 -2.38 43.98 2.59
CA GLY A 276 -2.81 44.71 3.78
C GLY A 276 -2.61 43.86 5.02
N ASP A 277 -1.68 44.27 5.89
CA ASP A 277 -1.41 43.64 7.19
C ASP A 277 -2.33 44.22 8.28
N THR A 278 -2.73 43.42 9.26
CA THR A 278 -2.73 43.82 10.68
C THR A 278 -2.90 42.64 11.65
N ASP A 279 -2.25 42.75 12.81
CA ASP A 279 -2.36 41.91 14.02
C ASP A 279 -3.74 42.12 14.72
N VAL A 280 -4.16 41.43 15.81
CA VAL A 280 -3.42 40.77 16.92
C VAL A 280 -4.24 39.62 17.55
N SER A 281 -3.55 38.68 18.24
CA SER A 281 -4.00 37.80 19.37
C SER A 281 -5.18 36.82 19.14
N ASP A 282 -5.39 35.68 19.82
CA ASP A 282 -4.70 34.85 20.85
C ASP A 282 -5.48 33.48 20.94
N VAL A 283 -5.14 32.38 21.64
CA VAL A 283 -3.92 31.67 22.14
C VAL A 283 -4.43 30.40 22.90
N PRO A 284 -3.71 29.25 23.01
CA PRO A 284 -2.57 28.69 22.26
C PRO A 284 -2.88 27.32 21.61
N ALA A 285 -1.85 26.63 21.11
CA ALA A 285 -1.83 25.19 20.84
C ALA A 285 -0.59 24.54 21.51
N PRO A 286 -0.60 23.23 21.85
CA PRO A 286 0.56 22.56 22.44
C PRO A 286 1.59 22.13 21.37
N ASP A 287 2.78 22.71 21.49
CA ASP A 287 4.10 22.38 20.93
C ASP A 287 4.25 21.19 19.95
N ASP A 288 4.74 21.51 18.74
CA ASP A 288 5.28 20.56 17.75
C ASP A 288 6.73 21.00 17.42
N ASP A 289 7.72 20.35 18.04
CA ASP A 289 9.08 20.90 18.26
C ASP A 289 10.07 20.60 17.11
N VAL A 290 10.56 21.65 16.42
CA VAL A 290 11.34 21.55 15.17
C VAL A 290 12.26 22.78 14.94
N PRO A 291 13.55 22.63 14.56
CA PRO A 291 14.52 21.57 14.83
C PRO A 291 15.91 22.08 15.30
N ALA A 292 16.72 21.22 15.92
CA ALA A 292 18.15 21.49 16.14
C ALA A 292 19.04 20.83 15.04
N SER A 293 20.06 21.56 14.56
CA SER A 293 21.06 21.03 13.60
C SER A 293 22.16 20.22 14.31
N PRO A 294 22.81 19.23 13.66
CA PRO A 294 23.55 18.19 14.37
C PRO A 294 24.97 18.60 14.78
N ALA A 295 25.29 18.42 16.07
CA ALA A 295 26.67 18.46 16.58
C ALA A 295 26.87 17.65 17.88
N ASN A 296 25.91 17.67 18.81
CA ASN A 296 26.13 17.13 20.18
C ASN A 296 24.91 16.41 20.78
N VAL A 297 24.07 15.76 19.96
CA VAL A 297 23.00 14.88 20.48
C VAL A 297 23.66 13.57 20.95
N PRO A 298 23.47 13.10 22.20
CA PRO A 298 24.04 11.83 22.66
C PRO A 298 23.54 10.67 21.79
N LEU A 299 24.38 9.65 21.61
CA LEU A 299 23.99 8.45 20.85
C LEU A 299 22.90 7.67 21.60
N ASN A 300 21.93 7.13 20.87
CA ASN A 300 20.91 6.27 21.47
C ASN A 300 21.44 4.86 21.73
N ASP A 301 20.76 4.07 22.56
CA ASP A 301 21.24 2.74 23.00
C ASP A 301 21.47 1.78 21.84
N ARG A 302 20.68 1.90 20.76
CA ARG A 302 20.84 1.09 19.55
C ARG A 302 22.12 1.46 18.80
N GLN A 303 22.47 2.75 18.78
CA GLN A 303 23.73 3.23 18.21
C GLN A 303 24.94 2.84 19.06
N HIS A 304 24.82 2.87 20.39
CA HIS A 304 25.85 2.33 21.29
C HIS A 304 26.09 0.83 21.05
N TRP A 305 25.01 0.04 20.93
CA TRP A 305 25.09 -1.38 20.61
C TRP A 305 25.77 -1.66 19.26
N VAL A 306 25.44 -0.89 18.21
CA VAL A 306 26.13 -1.02 16.91
C VAL A 306 27.64 -0.79 17.04
N LEU A 307 28.07 0.23 17.80
CA LEU A 307 29.49 0.50 18.01
C LEU A 307 30.17 -0.59 18.86
N ASP A 308 29.50 -1.16 19.84
CA ASP A 308 30.00 -2.29 20.62
C ASP A 308 30.19 -3.55 19.76
N GLN A 309 29.18 -3.95 18.99
CA GLN A 309 29.27 -5.11 18.10
C GLN A 309 30.37 -4.95 17.03
N LEU A 310 30.54 -3.74 16.48
CA LEU A 310 31.64 -3.46 15.55
C LEU A 310 33.02 -3.43 16.23
N ARG A 311 33.13 -3.06 17.52
CA ARG A 311 34.37 -3.18 18.31
C ARG A 311 34.75 -4.65 18.57
N GLN A 312 33.75 -5.51 18.75
CA GLN A 312 33.91 -6.97 18.89
C GLN A 312 34.25 -7.66 17.55
N GLY A 313 34.38 -6.91 16.45
CA GLY A 313 34.76 -7.44 15.14
C GLY A 313 33.63 -8.09 14.35
N VAL A 314 32.38 -7.99 14.82
CA VAL A 314 31.22 -8.55 14.13
C VAL A 314 30.98 -7.78 12.83
N GLN A 315 30.89 -8.48 11.70
CA GLN A 315 30.41 -7.86 10.45
C GLN A 315 28.91 -7.58 10.58
N LEU A 316 28.59 -6.32 10.87
CA LEU A 316 27.23 -5.90 11.17
C LEU A 316 26.49 -5.49 9.89
N GLU A 317 25.32 -6.07 9.67
CA GLU A 317 24.36 -5.69 8.64
C GLU A 317 23.19 -4.90 9.20
N ARG A 318 22.51 -4.13 8.34
CA ARG A 318 21.25 -3.45 8.65
C ARG A 318 20.19 -4.40 9.23
N ALA A 319 20.15 -5.64 8.75
CA ALA A 319 19.23 -6.68 9.23
C ALA A 319 19.51 -7.10 10.69
N HIS A 320 20.72 -6.92 11.20
CA HIS A 320 21.04 -7.25 12.59
C HIS A 320 20.40 -6.27 13.58
N LEU A 321 20.30 -4.97 13.25
CA LEU A 321 19.51 -4.00 14.03
C LEU A 321 18.02 -4.35 14.00
N GLU A 322 17.47 -4.62 12.80
CA GLU A 322 16.07 -4.97 12.61
C GLU A 322 15.68 -6.21 13.43
N LYS A 323 16.56 -7.21 13.48
CA LYS A 323 16.36 -8.44 14.26
C LYS A 323 16.58 -8.26 15.76
N HIS A 324 17.58 -7.48 16.19
CA HIS A 324 17.92 -7.35 17.62
C HIS A 324 16.96 -6.41 18.37
N PHE A 325 16.52 -5.31 17.74
CA PHE A 325 15.63 -4.32 18.37
C PHE A 325 14.18 -4.36 17.87
N GLY A 326 13.83 -5.26 16.95
CA GLY A 326 12.49 -5.35 16.36
C GLY A 326 12.09 -4.13 15.49
N ILE A 327 13.04 -3.24 15.18
CA ILE A 327 12.76 -1.95 14.52
C ILE A 327 12.59 -2.08 13.01
N GLY A 328 11.73 -1.23 12.44
CA GLY A 328 11.52 -1.16 11.00
C GLY A 328 12.70 -0.55 10.22
N SER A 329 12.82 -0.96 8.94
CA SER A 329 13.85 -0.55 7.98
C SER A 329 14.19 0.94 7.95
N LYS A 330 13.18 1.82 8.05
CA LYS A 330 13.38 3.28 8.08
C LYS A 330 14.16 3.74 9.32
N THR A 331 13.88 3.15 10.48
CA THR A 331 14.53 3.45 11.76
C THR A 331 15.96 2.92 11.78
N ALA A 332 16.16 1.64 11.43
CA ALA A 332 17.50 1.04 11.33
C ALA A 332 18.41 1.81 10.36
N LYS A 333 17.86 2.26 9.22
CA LYS A 333 18.59 3.12 8.27
C LYS A 333 18.89 4.51 8.83
N ARG A 334 18.02 5.10 9.66
CA ARG A 334 18.24 6.40 10.30
C ARG A 334 19.34 6.35 11.35
N ASP A 335 19.32 5.35 12.23
CA ASP A 335 20.34 5.15 13.27
C ASP A 335 21.73 4.91 12.67
N LEU A 336 21.81 4.11 11.60
CA LEU A 336 23.05 3.85 10.85
C LEU A 336 23.51 5.05 10.00
N SER A 337 22.60 5.84 9.43
CA SER A 337 22.96 7.09 8.74
C SER A 337 23.62 8.03 9.73
N ASP A 338 22.99 8.32 10.88
CA ASP A 338 23.52 9.24 11.88
C ASP A 338 24.91 8.80 12.41
N LEU A 339 25.18 7.50 12.55
CA LEU A 339 26.53 6.99 12.85
C LEU A 339 27.55 7.19 11.71
N THR A 340 27.12 7.12 10.44
CA THR A 340 27.96 7.40 9.27
C THR A 340 28.18 8.90 9.05
N ASP A 341 27.14 9.71 9.24
CA ASP A 341 27.15 11.17 9.12
C ASP A 341 28.03 11.81 10.21
N ARG A 342 28.13 11.16 11.40
CA ARG A 342 29.11 11.49 12.46
C ARG A 342 30.53 10.95 12.21
N GLY A 343 30.75 10.17 11.14
CA GLY A 343 32.04 9.59 10.79
C GLY A 343 32.52 8.49 11.75
N LEU A 344 31.62 7.79 12.44
CA LEU A 344 31.96 6.72 13.39
C LEU A 344 32.00 5.34 12.72
N ILE A 345 31.18 5.13 11.70
CA ILE A 345 31.12 3.90 10.90
C ILE A 345 31.10 4.20 9.40
N GLU A 346 31.65 3.30 8.59
CA GLU A 346 31.55 3.33 7.13
C GLU A 346 30.93 2.03 6.59
N PHE A 347 30.33 2.09 5.39
CA PHE A 347 29.65 0.96 4.75
C PHE A 347 30.49 0.35 3.61
N VAL A 348 30.96 -0.88 3.82
CA VAL A 348 31.79 -1.62 2.86
C VAL A 348 30.89 -2.40 1.91
N ARG A 349 30.95 -2.06 0.61
CA ARG A 349 30.06 -2.60 -0.44
C ARG A 349 30.47 -3.96 -1.03
N THR A 350 31.62 -4.50 -0.61
CA THR A 350 32.25 -5.69 -1.20
C THR A 350 32.88 -6.52 -0.08
N PRO A 351 32.56 -7.82 0.09
CA PRO A 351 31.63 -8.65 -0.70
C PRO A 351 30.15 -8.24 -0.54
N ARG A 352 29.24 -9.00 -1.16
CA ARG A 352 27.78 -8.91 -0.93
C ARG A 352 27.33 -10.07 -0.03
N PRO A 353 26.38 -9.85 0.91
CA PRO A 353 25.85 -8.56 1.35
C PRO A 353 26.95 -7.66 1.98
N GLY A 354 26.77 -6.35 1.88
CA GLY A 354 27.73 -5.37 2.39
C GLY A 354 27.54 -5.12 3.89
N HIS A 355 28.64 -4.90 4.60
CA HIS A 355 28.67 -4.74 6.06
C HIS A 355 29.17 -3.35 6.47
N TYR A 356 28.89 -2.95 7.70
CA TYR A 356 29.48 -1.77 8.32
C TYR A 356 30.80 -2.13 9.04
N ARG A 357 31.71 -1.15 9.14
CA ARG A 357 32.90 -1.23 10.02
C ARG A 357 33.13 0.12 10.71
N ILE A 358 33.82 0.13 11.85
CA ILE A 358 34.24 1.38 12.51
C ILE A 358 35.32 2.08 11.68
N VAL A 359 35.19 3.40 11.54
CA VAL A 359 36.25 4.26 11.03
C VAL A 359 37.29 4.42 12.13
N LYS A 360 38.51 3.92 11.94
CA LYS A 360 39.61 4.21 12.86
C LYS A 360 39.98 5.68 12.79
N ARG A 361 40.03 6.34 13.94
CA ARG A 361 40.86 7.53 14.18
C ARG A 361 42.18 7.10 14.82
#